data_AF-A0A2E0QSK1-F1
#
_entry.id   AF-A0A2E0QSK1-F1
#
_cell.length_a   1.000
_cell.length_b   1.000
_cell.length_c   1.000
_cell.angle_alpha   90.00
_cell.angle_beta   90.00
_cell.angle_gamma   90.00
#
_symmetry.space_group_name_H-M   'P 1'
#
loop_
_entity.id
_entity.type
_entity.pdbx_description
1 polymer ?
#
loop_
_entity_poly.entity_id
_entity_poly.type
_entity_poly.pdbx_seq_one_letter_code
_entity_poly.pdbx_strand_id
1 'polypeptide(L)'
;MNHPNPIHIRAGDLKPALVGLGKVAHPKATLPVLQCIRVEALSATSAQLTASDLDFHLDVTVPIEAGRKGEPFLLSLAAIRDQIRGFKANDTVYLAPHAKAPSAKEFPEAPSFRATPIPFSEDMSASLLRAFSCASHDTTRYVLQGAFLDISGKGKKAHRIVATDGRQLYSSNSMHLPSLKSSVILPDHPLWKWKRILDSTGQSPWTLRVGSEKDGAVPFRIDAETWRLTGKTIEGNYPNYRQVIPPGSDFKSQVEMSPEVAHAIADLIPKLPGKKLANKPVGLHIEKGLVSLLARESIDEPWQFYPIGPAQVKGPEQVVFANRDYFQRASGFGLTTISLIDPQSPLQFSRKGDLMIVMPVRVGDADSLKRPRKLEPIVSREAGVPKQVVSRPTPSKKQGAKPSSKAPASKSDPMDEVEARIAEANSALATAGKKLKSAKGSLSSARVQRSEDQEELKGFRSLFRSIKKLATGSN
;
A
#
# COMPACT_ATOMS: atom_id res chain seq x y z
N MET A 1 -20.94 22.96 -37.09
CA MET A 1 -21.05 24.24 -36.34
C MET A 1 -19.63 24.65 -35.97
N ASN A 2 -19.09 25.66 -36.65
CA ASN A 2 -17.75 26.18 -36.44
C ASN A 2 -17.71 26.98 -35.14
N HIS A 3 -17.22 26.38 -34.05
CA HIS A 3 -16.80 27.15 -32.90
C HIS A 3 -15.53 27.92 -33.27
N PRO A 4 -15.39 29.21 -32.88
CA PRO A 4 -14.37 30.08 -33.45
C PRO A 4 -12.93 29.69 -33.12
N ASN A 5 -12.67 28.84 -32.11
CA ASN A 5 -11.33 28.39 -31.73
C ASN A 5 -11.34 26.97 -31.11
N PRO A 6 -11.46 25.88 -31.88
CA PRO A 6 -11.31 24.54 -31.35
C PRO A 6 -9.85 24.28 -30.96
N ILE A 7 -9.64 23.52 -29.89
CA ILE A 7 -8.33 23.00 -29.51
C ILE A 7 -8.20 21.57 -30.04
N HIS A 8 -7.15 21.30 -30.80
CA HIS A 8 -6.85 19.98 -31.36
C HIS A 8 -5.78 19.33 -30.49
N ILE A 9 -6.08 18.16 -29.92
CA ILE A 9 -5.16 17.45 -29.01
C ILE A 9 -5.11 15.98 -29.39
N ARG A 10 -3.94 15.35 -29.31
CA ARG A 10 -3.83 13.90 -29.49
C ARG A 10 -4.49 13.19 -28.30
N ALA A 11 -5.24 12.13 -28.59
CA ALA A 11 -5.87 11.32 -27.55
C ALA A 11 -4.83 10.70 -26.60
N GLY A 12 -3.62 10.44 -27.07
CA GLY A 12 -2.47 9.97 -26.28
C GLY A 12 -2.05 10.93 -25.17
N ASP A 13 -2.20 12.24 -25.37
CA ASP A 13 -1.88 13.27 -24.36
C ASP A 13 -3.09 13.57 -23.47
N LEU A 14 -4.29 13.57 -24.04
CA LEU A 14 -5.53 13.87 -23.31
C LEU A 14 -5.92 12.76 -22.32
N LYS A 15 -5.87 11.48 -22.73
CA LYS A 15 -6.33 10.36 -21.89
C LYS A 15 -5.59 10.28 -20.55
N PRO A 16 -4.24 10.33 -20.49
CA PRO A 16 -3.53 10.35 -19.22
C PRO A 16 -3.88 11.55 -18.34
N ALA A 17 -4.07 12.74 -18.94
CA ALA A 17 -4.48 13.95 -18.22
C ALA A 17 -5.86 13.79 -17.55
N LEU A 18 -6.84 13.23 -18.27
CA LEU A 18 -8.20 13.00 -17.74
C LEU A 18 -8.26 11.99 -16.60
N VAL A 19 -7.26 11.10 -16.47
CA VAL A 19 -7.15 10.21 -15.31
C VAL A 19 -6.87 11.00 -14.04
N GLY A 20 -5.90 11.92 -14.10
CA GLY A 20 -5.54 12.81 -12.97
C GLY A 20 -6.66 13.79 -12.65
N LEU A 21 -7.14 14.53 -13.64
CA LEU A 21 -8.21 15.53 -13.48
C LEU A 21 -9.47 14.93 -12.82
N GLY A 22 -9.84 13.70 -13.18
CA GLY A 22 -10.97 13.02 -12.56
C GLY A 22 -10.73 12.37 -11.21
N LYS A 23 -9.53 12.54 -10.61
CA LYS A 23 -9.34 12.32 -9.18
C LYS A 23 -9.78 13.53 -8.36
N VAL A 24 -9.88 14.71 -8.98
CA VAL A 24 -10.33 15.96 -8.36
C VAL A 24 -11.78 16.24 -8.75
N ALA A 25 -12.06 16.36 -10.06
CA ALA A 25 -13.42 16.56 -10.56
C ALA A 25 -14.27 15.29 -10.36
N HIS A 26 -15.11 15.27 -9.32
CA HIS A 26 -15.87 14.09 -8.93
C HIS A 26 -17.24 14.05 -9.64
N PRO A 27 -17.63 12.92 -10.25
CA PRO A 27 -18.91 12.83 -10.99
C PRO A 27 -20.16 12.96 -10.10
N LYS A 28 -20.00 12.78 -8.78
CA LYS A 28 -21.07 12.96 -7.79
C LYS A 28 -21.03 14.31 -7.07
N ALA A 29 -20.22 15.26 -7.54
CA ALA A 29 -20.20 16.60 -6.96
C ALA A 29 -21.58 17.25 -7.09
N THR A 30 -22.02 17.94 -6.04
CA THR A 30 -23.35 18.59 -5.99
C THR A 30 -23.45 19.75 -6.99
N LEU A 31 -22.36 20.50 -7.17
CA LEU A 31 -22.27 21.58 -8.14
C LEU A 31 -21.85 21.04 -9.52
N PRO A 32 -22.66 21.21 -10.59
CA PRO A 32 -22.33 20.70 -11.93
C PRO A 32 -20.99 21.21 -12.49
N VAL A 33 -20.61 22.44 -12.12
CA VAL A 33 -19.34 23.05 -12.54
C VAL A 33 -18.11 22.28 -12.05
N LEU A 34 -18.19 21.62 -10.88
CA LEU A 34 -17.11 20.79 -10.32
C LEU A 34 -17.01 19.40 -10.98
N GLN A 35 -17.99 19.03 -11.81
CA GLN A 35 -17.94 17.83 -12.65
C GLN A 35 -17.28 18.10 -14.01
N CYS A 36 -16.89 19.35 -14.26
CA CYS A 36 -16.29 19.81 -15.49
C CYS A 36 -14.77 20.00 -15.36
N ILE A 37 -14.09 20.00 -16.50
CA ILE A 37 -12.72 20.48 -16.64
C ILE A 37 -12.75 21.85 -17.32
N ARG A 38 -12.00 22.81 -16.78
CA ARG A 38 -11.77 24.11 -17.43
C ARG A 38 -10.61 23.97 -18.41
N VAL A 39 -10.84 24.37 -19.65
CA VAL A 39 -9.90 24.24 -20.76
C VAL A 39 -9.49 25.64 -21.24
N GLU A 40 -8.19 25.87 -21.34
CA GLU A 40 -7.62 27.13 -21.79
C GLU A 40 -6.42 26.88 -22.71
N ALA A 41 -6.40 27.46 -23.91
CA ALA A 41 -5.21 27.45 -24.76
C ALA A 41 -4.18 28.46 -24.23
N LEU A 42 -3.02 27.99 -23.80
CA LEU A 42 -1.92 28.84 -23.33
C LEU A 42 -1.13 29.43 -24.50
N SER A 43 -0.98 28.64 -25.57
CA SER A 43 -0.28 29.00 -26.81
C SER A 43 -0.88 28.25 -28.00
N ALA A 44 -0.26 28.34 -29.17
CA ALA A 44 -0.64 27.53 -30.33
C ALA A 44 -0.34 26.03 -30.15
N THR A 45 0.57 25.68 -29.23
CA THR A 45 1.10 24.32 -29.05
C THR A 45 0.90 23.76 -27.64
N SER A 46 0.31 24.53 -26.71
CA SER A 46 -0.01 24.08 -25.37
C SER A 46 -1.37 24.56 -24.86
N ALA A 47 -2.05 23.69 -24.12
CA ALA A 47 -3.27 24.00 -23.38
C ALA A 47 -3.15 23.61 -21.91
N GLN A 48 -3.89 24.30 -21.05
CA GLN A 48 -4.07 23.97 -19.64
C GLN A 48 -5.47 23.38 -19.44
N LEU A 49 -5.51 22.24 -18.76
CA LEU A 49 -6.72 21.58 -18.29
C LEU A 49 -6.77 21.68 -16.77
N THR A 50 -7.86 22.20 -16.21
CA THR A 50 -8.00 22.43 -14.77
C THR A 50 -9.19 21.69 -14.20
N ALA A 51 -9.02 21.04 -13.05
CA ALA A 51 -10.09 20.44 -12.25
C ALA A 51 -10.05 20.98 -10.83
N SER A 52 -11.22 21.10 -10.18
CA SER A 52 -11.33 21.56 -8.80
C SER A 52 -12.42 20.81 -8.05
N ASP A 53 -12.19 20.54 -6.77
CA ASP A 53 -13.17 20.06 -5.79
C ASP A 53 -13.37 21.06 -4.64
N LEU A 54 -12.97 22.32 -4.85
CA LEU A 54 -12.91 23.43 -3.88
C LEU A 54 -11.74 23.36 -2.89
N ASP A 55 -11.28 22.16 -2.54
CA ASP A 55 -10.13 21.96 -1.64
C ASP A 55 -8.82 21.87 -2.40
N PHE A 56 -8.85 21.26 -3.58
CA PHE A 56 -7.75 21.08 -4.50
C PHE A 56 -8.08 21.67 -5.87
N HIS A 57 -7.07 22.29 -6.49
CA HIS A 57 -7.07 22.72 -7.87
C HIS A 57 -5.89 22.06 -8.57
N LEU A 58 -6.17 21.22 -9.56
CA LEU A 58 -5.15 20.57 -10.38
C LEU A 58 -5.14 21.19 -11.77
N ASP A 59 -4.04 21.85 -12.10
CA ASP A 59 -3.74 22.30 -13.44
C ASP A 59 -2.84 21.25 -14.11
N VAL A 60 -3.16 20.87 -15.35
CA VAL A 60 -2.36 19.97 -16.18
C VAL A 60 -2.10 20.62 -17.52
N THR A 61 -0.83 20.84 -17.84
CA THR A 61 -0.42 21.36 -19.14
C THR A 61 -0.22 20.20 -20.12
N VAL A 62 -0.85 20.29 -21.29
CA VAL A 62 -0.79 19.27 -22.35
C VAL A 62 -0.36 19.90 -23.67
N PRO A 63 0.42 19.18 -24.50
CA PRO A 63 0.69 19.61 -25.86
C PRO A 63 -0.60 19.55 -26.68
N ILE A 64 -0.74 20.48 -27.63
CA ILE A 64 -1.85 20.54 -28.58
C ILE A 64 -1.29 20.74 -29.99
N GLU A 65 -2.03 20.28 -30.99
CA GLU A 65 -1.64 20.39 -32.41
C GLU A 65 -2.05 21.74 -33.00
N ALA A 66 -3.15 22.28 -32.51
CA ALA A 66 -3.65 23.58 -32.90
C ALA A 66 -4.52 24.15 -31.77
N GLY A 67 -4.37 25.44 -31.52
CA GLY A 67 -5.22 26.19 -30.62
C GLY A 67 -4.95 27.68 -30.76
N ARG A 68 -5.89 28.49 -30.31
CA ARG A 68 -5.75 29.95 -30.27
C ARG A 68 -6.06 30.43 -28.87
N LYS A 69 -5.21 31.31 -28.34
CA LYS A 69 -5.48 31.97 -27.05
C LYS A 69 -6.84 32.65 -27.12
N GLY A 70 -7.70 32.35 -26.16
CA GLY A 70 -9.09 32.80 -26.11
C GLY A 70 -9.67 32.58 -24.72
N GLU A 71 -10.96 32.88 -24.56
CA GLU A 71 -11.62 32.68 -23.27
C GLU A 71 -11.66 31.19 -22.90
N PRO A 72 -11.45 30.86 -21.61
CA PRO A 72 -11.57 29.49 -21.14
C PRO A 72 -13.00 28.99 -21.28
N PHE A 73 -13.16 27.67 -21.49
CA PHE A 73 -14.46 27.02 -21.55
C PHE A 73 -14.48 25.74 -20.72
N LEU A 74 -15.68 25.24 -20.41
CA LEU A 74 -15.85 24.02 -19.62
C LEU A 74 -16.25 22.84 -20.49
N LEU A 75 -15.72 21.66 -20.15
CA LEU A 75 -16.14 20.38 -20.68
C LEU A 75 -16.56 19.46 -19.55
N SER A 76 -17.70 18.79 -19.68
CA SER A 76 -18.07 17.72 -18.75
C SER A 76 -17.04 16.59 -18.83
N LEU A 77 -16.49 16.19 -17.68
CA LEU A 77 -15.52 15.12 -17.61
C LEU A 77 -16.10 13.78 -18.10
N ALA A 78 -17.38 13.52 -17.85
CA ALA A 78 -18.07 12.33 -18.34
C ALA A 78 -18.20 12.37 -19.87
N ALA A 79 -18.69 13.49 -20.42
CA ALA A 79 -18.89 13.64 -21.86
C ALA A 79 -17.58 13.49 -22.64
N ILE A 80 -16.48 14.11 -22.18
CA ILE A 80 -15.20 13.99 -22.88
C ILE A 80 -14.62 12.57 -22.80
N ARG A 81 -14.83 11.86 -21.69
CA ARG A 81 -14.42 10.45 -21.55
C ARG A 81 -15.19 9.54 -22.50
N ASP A 82 -16.49 9.78 -22.66
CA ASP A 82 -17.33 9.04 -23.61
C ASP A 82 -16.95 9.37 -25.07
N GLN A 83 -16.70 10.64 -25.37
CA GLN A 83 -16.29 11.08 -26.71
C GLN A 83 -15.02 10.37 -27.19
N ILE A 84 -14.01 10.23 -26.33
CA ILE A 84 -12.72 9.64 -26.69
C ILE A 84 -12.67 8.12 -26.47
N ARG A 85 -13.81 7.50 -26.14
CA ARG A 85 -13.92 6.06 -25.96
C ARG A 85 -13.61 5.37 -27.28
N GLY A 86 -12.61 4.49 -27.29
CA GLY A 86 -12.15 3.80 -28.49
C GLY A 86 -11.08 4.53 -29.32
N PHE A 87 -10.78 5.80 -29.03
CA PHE A 87 -9.71 6.54 -29.74
C PHE A 87 -8.34 5.90 -29.47
N LYS A 88 -7.49 5.79 -30.50
CA LYS A 88 -6.08 5.39 -30.39
C LYS A 88 -5.23 6.61 -30.03
N ALA A 89 -4.00 6.37 -29.57
CA ALA A 89 -3.11 7.46 -29.10
C ALA A 89 -2.89 8.57 -30.14
N ASN A 90 -2.81 8.21 -31.43
CA ASN A 90 -2.60 9.16 -32.52
C ASN A 90 -3.88 9.83 -33.01
N ASP A 91 -5.07 9.48 -32.50
CA ASP A 91 -6.29 10.12 -32.97
C ASP A 91 -6.38 11.56 -32.45
N THR A 92 -6.77 12.50 -33.30
CA THR A 92 -6.98 13.91 -32.91
C THR A 92 -8.36 14.09 -32.30
N VAL A 93 -8.40 14.72 -31.13
CA VAL A 93 -9.61 15.08 -30.40
C VAL A 93 -9.82 16.58 -30.52
N TYR A 94 -11.06 16.97 -30.87
CA TYR A 94 -11.48 18.36 -30.96
C TYR A 94 -12.17 18.77 -29.66
N LEU A 95 -11.58 19.71 -28.95
CA LEU A 95 -12.15 20.32 -27.75
C LEU A 95 -12.75 21.67 -28.12
N ALA A 96 -14.04 21.84 -27.88
CA ALA A 96 -14.77 23.08 -28.14
C ALA A 96 -15.83 23.31 -27.04
N PRO A 97 -16.23 24.57 -26.80
CA PRO A 97 -17.29 24.88 -25.84
C PRO A 97 -18.55 24.08 -26.13
N HIS A 98 -19.10 23.41 -25.10
CA HIS A 98 -20.33 22.64 -25.25
C HIS A 98 -21.52 23.46 -24.73
N ALA A 99 -22.60 23.58 -25.52
CA ALA A 99 -23.74 24.45 -25.18
C ALA A 99 -24.45 24.11 -23.85
N LYS A 100 -24.32 22.86 -23.38
CA LYS A 100 -24.87 22.40 -22.08
C LYS A 100 -23.89 22.52 -20.90
N ALA A 101 -22.66 22.99 -21.11
CA ALA A 101 -21.72 23.20 -20.03
C ALA A 101 -22.06 24.50 -19.26
N PRO A 102 -21.85 24.56 -17.93
CA PRO A 102 -21.97 25.81 -17.18
C PRO A 102 -21.03 26.89 -17.71
N SER A 103 -21.27 28.14 -17.30
CA SER A 103 -20.36 29.24 -17.64
C SER A 103 -18.98 29.00 -17.03
N ALA A 104 -17.91 29.25 -17.78
CA ALA A 104 -16.55 29.18 -17.25
C ALA A 104 -16.29 30.16 -16.10
N LYS A 105 -17.10 31.22 -15.99
CA LYS A 105 -17.05 32.19 -14.87
C LYS A 105 -17.56 31.61 -13.55
N GLU A 106 -18.34 30.53 -13.59
CA GLU A 106 -18.79 29.81 -12.39
C GLU A 106 -17.73 28.84 -11.85
N PHE A 107 -16.66 28.58 -12.62
CA PHE A 107 -15.61 27.68 -12.20
C PHE A 107 -14.78 28.30 -11.08
N PRO A 108 -14.51 27.58 -9.98
CA PRO A 108 -13.77 28.13 -8.86
C PRO A 108 -12.34 28.50 -9.27
N GLU A 109 -11.91 29.70 -8.87
CA GLU A 109 -10.53 30.12 -9.04
C GLU A 109 -9.63 29.51 -7.97
N ALA A 110 -8.44 29.06 -8.38
CA ALA A 110 -7.43 28.60 -7.45
C ALA A 110 -6.98 29.76 -6.53
N PRO A 111 -6.72 29.51 -5.24
CA PRO A 111 -6.21 30.54 -4.34
C PRO A 111 -4.93 31.19 -4.86
N SER A 112 -4.94 32.52 -4.98
CA SER A 112 -3.75 33.31 -5.31
C SER A 112 -3.03 33.75 -4.03
N PHE A 113 -1.74 33.44 -3.92
CA PHE A 113 -0.91 33.84 -2.80
C PHE A 113 0.56 33.99 -3.21
N ARG A 114 1.29 34.83 -2.47
CA ARG A 114 2.75 34.97 -2.59
C ARG A 114 3.44 34.17 -1.51
N ALA A 115 4.44 33.39 -1.89
CA ALA A 115 5.24 32.58 -0.99
C ALA A 115 6.62 32.35 -1.61
N THR A 116 7.63 32.19 -0.75
CA THR A 116 8.99 31.85 -1.19
C THR A 116 8.99 30.45 -1.79
N PRO A 117 9.51 30.27 -3.02
CA PRO A 117 9.62 28.95 -3.62
C PRO A 117 10.65 28.08 -2.88
N ILE A 118 10.30 26.82 -2.68
CA ILE A 118 11.13 25.79 -2.08
C ILE A 118 11.32 24.70 -3.13
N PRO A 119 12.46 24.66 -3.83
CA PRO A 119 12.75 23.60 -4.79
C PRO A 119 12.91 22.26 -4.05
N PHE A 120 12.30 21.22 -4.58
CA PHE A 120 12.49 19.86 -4.08
C PHE A 120 13.82 19.32 -4.60
N SER A 121 14.59 18.68 -3.74
CA SER A 121 15.60 17.74 -4.21
C SER A 121 14.91 16.54 -4.87
N GLU A 122 15.65 15.82 -5.71
CA GLU A 122 15.17 14.58 -6.35
C GLU A 122 14.55 13.61 -5.32
N ASP A 123 15.29 13.36 -4.23
CA ASP A 123 14.87 12.48 -3.14
C ASP A 123 13.63 12.98 -2.38
N MET A 124 13.39 14.30 -2.34
CA MET A 124 12.31 14.89 -1.55
C MET A 124 10.93 14.58 -2.16
N SER A 125 10.82 14.60 -3.49
CA SER A 125 9.58 14.23 -4.19
C SER A 125 9.17 12.78 -3.91
N ALA A 126 10.12 11.85 -4.06
CA ALA A 126 9.91 10.43 -3.73
C ALA A 126 9.59 10.23 -2.25
N SER A 127 10.27 10.93 -1.35
CA SER A 127 10.01 10.85 0.10
C SER A 127 8.62 11.37 0.48
N LEU A 128 8.15 12.45 -0.17
CA LEU A 128 6.80 12.97 0.02
C LEU A 128 5.74 11.96 -0.42
N LEU A 129 5.90 11.35 -1.59
CA LEU A 129 4.97 10.32 -2.08
C LEU A 129 4.97 9.06 -1.20
N ARG A 130 6.14 8.64 -0.70
CA ARG A 130 6.25 7.56 0.29
C ARG A 130 5.51 7.90 1.57
N ALA A 131 5.64 9.13 2.08
CA ALA A 131 4.89 9.59 3.24
C ALA A 131 3.38 9.53 3.00
N PHE A 132 2.86 10.07 1.89
CA PHE A 132 1.42 9.99 1.58
C PHE A 132 0.89 8.55 1.60
N SER A 133 1.66 7.57 1.11
CA SER A 133 1.25 6.17 1.14
C SER A 133 1.21 5.52 2.54
N CYS A 134 1.72 6.21 3.56
CA CYS A 134 1.69 5.83 4.97
C CYS A 134 0.70 6.66 5.81
N ALA A 135 0.01 7.64 5.22
CA ALA A 135 -0.99 8.45 5.89
C ALA A 135 -2.24 7.63 6.25
N SER A 136 -3.00 8.10 7.24
CA SER A 136 -4.26 7.50 7.64
C SER A 136 -5.36 7.79 6.61
N HIS A 137 -6.29 6.83 6.46
CA HIS A 137 -7.56 7.03 5.75
C HIS A 137 -8.75 7.05 6.71
N ASP A 138 -8.49 7.06 8.02
CA ASP A 138 -9.52 7.15 9.05
C ASP A 138 -9.95 8.60 9.24
N THR A 139 -11.18 8.90 8.84
CA THR A 139 -11.76 10.25 8.90
C THR A 139 -11.79 10.83 10.32
N THR A 140 -11.80 9.98 11.36
CA THR A 140 -11.77 10.42 12.76
C THR A 140 -10.40 10.92 13.21
N ARG A 141 -9.34 10.63 12.44
CA ARG A 141 -7.94 10.97 12.74
C ARG A 141 -7.42 12.02 11.76
N TYR A 142 -8.13 13.16 11.71
CA TYR A 142 -7.93 14.22 10.72
C TYR A 142 -6.46 14.63 10.49
N VAL A 143 -5.71 14.93 11.55
CA VAL A 143 -4.29 15.35 11.45
C VAL A 143 -3.36 14.29 10.85
N LEU A 144 -3.78 13.03 10.77
CA LEU A 144 -2.99 11.92 10.21
C LEU A 144 -3.36 11.60 8.76
N GLN A 145 -4.33 12.29 8.17
CA GLN A 145 -4.72 12.13 6.76
C GLN A 145 -3.79 12.90 5.81
N GLY A 146 -2.51 12.99 6.15
CA GLY A 146 -1.55 13.77 5.37
C GLY A 146 -0.09 13.50 5.74
N ALA A 147 0.80 14.15 4.99
CA ALA A 147 2.23 14.17 5.24
C ALA A 147 2.61 15.44 6.01
N PHE A 148 3.20 15.24 7.19
CA PHE A 148 3.71 16.30 8.04
C PHE A 148 5.12 16.71 7.61
N LEU A 149 5.27 17.98 7.25
CA LEU A 149 6.55 18.63 7.01
C LEU A 149 7.01 19.28 8.30
N ASP A 150 7.83 18.56 9.05
CA ASP A 150 8.34 18.99 10.35
C ASP A 150 9.64 19.79 10.21
N ILE A 151 9.63 21.03 10.67
CA ILE A 151 10.81 21.90 10.73
C ILE A 151 11.23 22.23 12.17
N SER A 152 10.64 21.59 13.18
CA SER A 152 10.94 21.84 14.60
C SER A 152 12.37 21.45 15.00
N GLY A 153 13.02 20.58 14.21
CA GLY A 153 14.39 20.16 14.46
C GLY A 153 15.42 21.26 14.13
N LYS A 154 16.47 21.37 14.95
CA LYS A 154 17.58 22.31 14.72
C LYS A 154 18.71 21.65 13.90
N GLY A 155 19.19 22.33 12.86
CA GLY A 155 20.34 21.91 12.04
C GLY A 155 19.99 21.49 10.60
N LYS A 156 21.01 21.37 9.74
CA LYS A 156 20.83 21.20 8.28
C LYS A 156 20.06 19.93 7.86
N LYS A 157 20.03 18.88 8.68
CA LYS A 157 19.34 17.59 8.42
C LYS A 157 18.20 17.30 9.40
N ALA A 158 17.69 18.34 10.05
CA ALA A 158 16.73 18.18 11.14
C ALA A 158 15.27 18.23 10.69
N HIS A 159 15.02 18.77 9.48
CA HIS A 159 13.68 18.82 8.91
C HIS A 159 13.29 17.45 8.39
N ARG A 160 12.02 17.08 8.56
CA ARG A 160 11.54 15.74 8.25
C ARG A 160 10.20 15.74 7.54
N ILE A 161 10.04 14.82 6.60
CA ILE A 161 8.73 14.40 6.09
C ILE A 161 8.29 13.21 6.94
N VAL A 162 7.07 13.25 7.45
CA VAL A 162 6.51 12.20 8.31
C VAL A 162 5.09 11.89 7.92
N ALA A 163 4.71 10.61 7.96
CA ALA A 163 3.31 10.20 7.87
C ALA A 163 3.10 8.93 8.68
N THR A 164 1.93 8.79 9.29
CA THR A 164 1.56 7.59 10.06
C THR A 164 0.06 7.33 10.00
N ASP A 165 -0.30 6.05 10.03
CA ASP A 165 -1.68 5.59 10.26
C ASP A 165 -1.85 5.04 11.68
N GLY A 166 -0.89 5.26 12.58
CA GLY A 166 -0.82 4.68 13.93
C GLY A 166 -0.32 3.24 14.03
N ARG A 167 -0.21 2.51 12.91
CA ARG A 167 0.31 1.13 12.86
C ARG A 167 1.64 1.03 12.12
N GLN A 168 1.91 2.00 11.25
CA GLN A 168 3.20 2.23 10.64
C GLN A 168 3.54 3.72 10.71
N LEU A 169 4.81 4.06 10.62
CA LEU A 169 5.26 5.43 10.50
C LEU A 169 6.39 5.48 9.48
N TYR A 170 6.33 6.39 8.52
CA TYR A 170 7.45 6.73 7.67
C TYR A 170 8.04 8.07 8.10
N SER A 171 9.38 8.17 8.12
CA SER A 171 10.09 9.43 8.35
C SER A 171 11.31 9.52 7.45
N SER A 172 11.51 10.68 6.84
CA SER A 172 12.68 10.98 6.00
C SER A 172 13.30 12.31 6.40
N ASN A 173 14.62 12.39 6.48
CA ASN A 173 15.36 13.64 6.65
C ASN A 173 15.98 14.16 5.32
N SER A 174 15.46 13.69 4.18
CA SER A 174 15.93 14.05 2.82
C SER A 174 15.75 15.53 2.46
N MET A 175 15.10 16.31 3.32
CA MET A 175 14.72 17.68 3.07
C MET A 175 15.45 18.69 3.93
N HIS A 176 15.67 19.87 3.34
CA HIS A 176 15.98 21.09 4.04
C HIS A 176 14.97 22.15 3.59
N LEU A 177 14.15 22.63 4.53
CA LEU A 177 13.05 23.58 4.30
C LEU A 177 13.30 24.92 5.01
N PRO A 178 14.40 25.65 4.74
CA PRO A 178 14.76 26.84 5.51
C PRO A 178 13.76 27.98 5.34
N SER A 179 13.06 28.04 4.21
CA SER A 179 12.09 29.09 3.90
C SER A 179 10.70 28.85 4.51
N LEU A 180 10.46 27.68 5.11
CA LEU A 180 9.19 27.37 5.76
C LEU A 180 9.20 27.95 7.18
N LYS A 181 8.15 28.69 7.55
CA LYS A 181 8.08 29.40 8.84
C LYS A 181 7.55 28.55 10.00
N SER A 182 6.72 27.57 9.69
CA SER A 182 6.10 26.65 10.66
C SER A 182 5.93 25.28 10.02
N SER A 183 5.91 24.22 10.83
CA SER A 183 5.59 22.88 10.33
C SER A 183 4.16 22.86 9.78
N VAL A 184 3.93 22.10 8.70
CA VAL A 184 2.61 22.02 8.04
C VAL A 184 2.24 20.58 7.71
N ILE A 185 0.95 20.30 7.62
CA ILE A 185 0.45 18.99 7.19
C ILE A 185 -0.14 19.14 5.79
N LEU A 186 0.50 18.51 4.79
CA LEU A 186 -0.04 18.44 3.44
C LEU A 186 -1.05 17.29 3.37
N PRO A 187 -2.28 17.50 2.89
CA PRO A 187 -3.29 16.45 2.81
C PRO A 187 -2.91 15.34 1.81
N ASP A 188 -3.18 14.08 2.20
CA ASP A 188 -3.16 12.96 1.27
C ASP A 188 -4.33 13.10 0.27
N HIS A 189 -4.11 12.64 -0.95
CA HIS A 189 -5.08 12.71 -2.02
C HIS A 189 -4.82 11.60 -3.05
N PRO A 190 -5.86 10.99 -3.67
CA PRO A 190 -5.69 9.96 -4.70
C PRO A 190 -4.80 10.37 -5.89
N LEU A 191 -4.61 11.68 -6.10
CA LEU A 191 -3.70 12.22 -7.10
C LEU A 191 -2.25 11.81 -6.91
N TRP A 192 -1.78 11.62 -5.68
CA TRP A 192 -0.39 11.25 -5.40
C TRP A 192 -0.01 9.89 -5.98
N LYS A 193 -1.00 9.07 -6.38
CA LYS A 193 -0.85 7.78 -7.05
C LYS A 193 -1.03 7.88 -8.57
N TRP A 194 -1.24 9.08 -9.11
CA TRP A 194 -1.39 9.27 -10.56
C TRP A 194 -0.03 9.12 -11.25
N LYS A 195 0.01 8.26 -12.28
CA LYS A 195 1.23 7.93 -13.02
C LYS A 195 2.01 9.15 -13.50
N ARG A 196 1.35 10.24 -13.94
CA ARG A 196 2.05 11.45 -14.37
C ARG A 196 2.82 12.15 -13.25
N ILE A 197 2.28 12.15 -12.02
CA ILE A 197 2.99 12.66 -10.85
C ILE A 197 4.13 11.72 -10.48
N LEU A 198 3.88 10.41 -10.45
CA LEU A 198 4.89 9.40 -10.14
C LEU A 198 6.06 9.43 -11.13
N ASP A 199 5.79 9.48 -12.43
CA ASP A 199 6.82 9.51 -13.47
C ASP A 199 7.61 10.84 -13.43
N SER A 200 7.01 11.94 -12.94
CA SER A 200 7.71 13.22 -12.82
C SER A 200 8.76 13.26 -11.70
N THR A 201 8.75 12.30 -10.75
CA THR A 201 9.78 12.24 -9.70
C THR A 201 11.13 11.90 -10.32
N GLY A 202 12.16 12.71 -10.04
CA GLY A 202 13.50 12.56 -10.60
C GLY A 202 13.66 12.97 -12.07
N GLN A 203 12.57 13.28 -12.79
CA GLN A 203 12.64 13.81 -14.16
C GLN A 203 12.64 15.34 -14.20
N SER A 204 11.76 15.97 -13.41
CA SER A 204 11.65 17.44 -13.36
C SER A 204 11.54 17.91 -11.90
N PRO A 205 12.22 19.00 -11.51
CA PRO A 205 12.20 19.48 -10.14
C PRO A 205 10.82 20.01 -9.77
N TRP A 206 10.29 19.55 -8.64
CA TRP A 206 9.07 20.13 -8.06
C TRP A 206 9.44 21.38 -7.26
N THR A 207 8.51 22.31 -7.12
CA THR A 207 8.66 23.49 -6.27
C THR A 207 7.46 23.64 -5.37
N LEU A 208 7.66 23.61 -4.06
CA LEU A 208 6.63 23.91 -3.07
C LEU A 208 6.60 25.39 -2.76
N ARG A 209 5.39 25.90 -2.57
CA ARG A 209 5.08 27.22 -2.05
C ARG A 209 4.05 27.05 -0.95
N VAL A 210 4.29 27.63 0.21
CA VAL A 210 3.35 27.63 1.34
C VAL A 210 3.04 29.08 1.69
N GLY A 211 1.77 29.43 1.58
CA GLY A 211 1.28 30.78 1.85
C GLY A 211 1.26 31.12 3.34
N SER A 212 0.60 32.23 3.65
CA SER A 212 0.23 32.57 5.03
C SER A 212 -1.23 32.17 5.26
N GLU A 213 -1.58 31.96 6.52
CA GLU A 213 -2.94 31.63 6.92
C GLU A 213 -3.94 32.69 6.44
N LYS A 214 -5.03 32.23 5.82
CA LYS A 214 -6.16 33.05 5.42
C LYS A 214 -7.43 32.23 5.57
N ASP A 215 -8.44 32.78 6.23
CA ASP A 215 -9.74 32.11 6.46
C ASP A 215 -9.59 30.74 7.15
N GLY A 216 -8.68 30.65 8.14
CA GLY A 216 -8.44 29.45 8.95
C GLY A 216 -7.64 28.34 8.27
N ALA A 217 -7.08 28.57 7.08
CA ALA A 217 -6.26 27.57 6.39
C ALA A 217 -5.01 28.20 5.75
N VAL A 218 -3.92 27.43 5.68
CA VAL A 218 -2.72 27.83 4.95
C VAL A 218 -2.79 27.23 3.53
N PRO A 219 -2.79 28.03 2.47
CA PRO A 219 -2.74 27.49 1.11
C PRO A 219 -1.34 26.98 0.80
N PHE A 220 -1.25 25.89 0.05
CA PHE A 220 0.00 25.39 -0.50
C PHE A 220 -0.13 25.18 -2.00
N ARG A 221 1.01 25.19 -2.70
CA ARG A 221 1.11 24.87 -4.12
C ARG A 221 2.36 24.08 -4.40
N ILE A 222 2.22 23.00 -5.14
CA ILE A 222 3.34 22.24 -5.70
C ILE A 222 3.29 22.41 -7.21
N ASP A 223 4.33 23.04 -7.75
CA ASP A 223 4.53 23.27 -9.18
C ASP A 223 5.54 22.25 -9.71
N ALA A 224 5.19 21.56 -10.80
CA ALA A 224 6.10 20.78 -11.63
C ALA A 224 6.00 21.30 -13.08
N GLU A 225 6.79 20.72 -13.98
CA GLU A 225 6.85 21.19 -15.38
C GLU A 225 5.49 21.12 -16.10
N THR A 226 4.76 20.01 -15.91
CA THR A 226 3.53 19.75 -16.67
C THR A 226 2.26 19.69 -15.82
N TRP A 227 2.38 19.92 -14.52
CA TRP A 227 1.24 19.95 -13.62
C TRP A 227 1.50 20.89 -12.45
N ARG A 228 0.43 21.42 -11.87
CA ARG A 228 0.45 22.21 -10.64
C ARG A 228 -0.73 21.79 -9.78
N LEU A 229 -0.46 21.51 -8.52
CA LEU A 229 -1.50 21.26 -7.52
C LEU A 229 -1.51 22.40 -6.51
N THR A 230 -2.67 23.03 -6.34
CA THR A 230 -2.92 24.01 -5.27
C THR A 230 -3.96 23.43 -4.32
N GLY A 231 -3.74 23.58 -3.02
CA GLY A 231 -4.72 23.16 -2.01
C GLY A 231 -4.53 23.86 -0.68
N LYS A 232 -5.19 23.35 0.37
CA LYS A 232 -5.08 23.85 1.75
C LYS A 232 -4.42 22.81 2.64
N THR A 233 -3.58 23.26 3.58
CA THR A 233 -3.00 22.37 4.60
C THR A 233 -4.06 21.88 5.57
N ILE A 234 -3.83 20.72 6.18
CA ILE A 234 -4.63 20.25 7.31
C ILE A 234 -4.28 21.06 8.56
N GLU A 235 -5.30 21.59 9.23
CA GLU A 235 -5.16 22.30 10.50
C GLU A 235 -5.05 21.29 11.66
N GLY A 236 -4.15 21.58 12.61
CA GLY A 236 -4.04 20.85 13.87
C GLY A 236 -2.61 20.44 14.23
N ASN A 237 -2.47 19.96 15.46
CA ASN A 237 -1.18 19.52 15.99
C ASN A 237 -0.91 18.07 15.58
N TYR A 238 0.16 17.86 14.81
CA TYR A 238 0.61 16.51 14.50
C TYR A 238 1.17 15.83 15.78
N PRO A 239 0.83 14.57 16.07
CA PRO A 239 1.31 13.88 17.27
C PRO A 239 2.84 13.84 17.36
N ASN A 240 3.37 13.72 18.59
CA ASN A 240 4.82 13.60 18.80
C ASN A 240 5.34 12.22 18.34
N TYR A 241 5.55 12.11 17.04
CA TYR A 241 5.94 10.90 16.35
C TYR A 241 7.35 10.40 16.72
N ARG A 242 8.18 11.25 17.33
CA ARG A 242 9.55 10.87 17.73
C ARG A 242 9.54 9.84 18.87
N GLN A 243 8.50 9.84 19.70
CA GLN A 243 8.37 8.93 20.85
C GLN A 243 8.22 7.45 20.43
N VAL A 244 7.80 7.19 19.20
CA VAL A 244 7.63 5.81 18.69
C VAL A 244 8.82 5.30 17.88
N ILE A 245 9.86 6.13 17.68
CA ILE A 245 11.08 5.74 16.99
C ILE A 245 12.07 5.25 18.05
N PRO A 246 12.40 3.94 18.10
CA PRO A 246 13.32 3.45 19.11
C PRO A 246 14.74 4.03 18.92
N PRO A 247 15.48 4.28 20.01
CA PRO A 247 16.88 4.64 19.92
C PRO A 247 17.70 3.46 19.38
N GLY A 248 18.78 3.77 18.66
CA GLY A 248 19.60 2.75 18.00
C GLY A 248 20.22 1.72 18.94
N SER A 249 20.43 2.08 20.21
CA SER A 249 20.95 1.20 21.26
C SER A 249 20.01 0.05 21.64
N ASP A 250 18.72 0.17 21.34
CA ASP A 250 17.72 -0.84 21.73
C ASP A 250 17.68 -2.01 20.75
N PHE A 251 18.20 -1.82 19.53
CA PHE A 251 18.19 -2.86 18.50
C PHE A 251 19.19 -3.96 18.84
N LYS A 252 18.68 -5.18 19.00
CA LYS A 252 19.47 -6.37 19.32
C LYS A 252 19.89 -7.13 18.07
N SER A 253 19.02 -7.18 17.06
CA SER A 253 19.36 -7.79 15.77
C SER A 253 19.14 -6.86 14.62
N GLN A 254 19.95 -7.05 13.59
CA GLN A 254 19.93 -6.27 12.36
C GLN A 254 20.11 -7.19 11.16
N VAL A 255 19.28 -6.98 10.15
CA VAL A 255 19.38 -7.61 8.83
C VAL A 255 19.68 -6.53 7.82
N GLU A 256 20.81 -6.64 7.12
CA GLU A 256 21.20 -5.73 6.05
C GLU A 256 21.20 -6.50 4.72
N MET A 257 20.55 -5.93 3.70
CA MET A 257 20.39 -6.57 2.39
C MET A 257 20.63 -5.58 1.26
N SER A 258 20.87 -6.08 0.05
CA SER A 258 21.03 -5.21 -1.12
C SER A 258 19.67 -4.62 -1.57
N PRO A 259 19.67 -3.50 -2.32
CA PRO A 259 18.46 -2.94 -2.91
C PRO A 259 17.68 -3.95 -3.78
N GLU A 260 18.39 -4.83 -4.50
CA GLU A 260 17.80 -5.87 -5.35
C GLU A 260 17.03 -6.90 -4.51
N VAL A 261 17.59 -7.30 -3.37
CA VAL A 261 16.93 -8.21 -2.42
C VAL A 261 15.69 -7.54 -1.82
N ALA A 262 15.80 -6.27 -1.41
CA ALA A 262 14.65 -5.51 -0.91
C ALA A 262 13.52 -5.43 -1.95
N HIS A 263 13.85 -5.18 -3.22
CA HIS A 263 12.87 -5.15 -4.31
C HIS A 263 12.26 -6.54 -4.56
N ALA A 264 13.07 -7.60 -4.57
CA ALA A 264 12.58 -8.97 -4.72
C ALA A 264 11.61 -9.37 -3.59
N ILE A 265 11.85 -8.90 -2.35
CA ILE A 265 10.93 -9.09 -1.23
C ILE A 265 9.60 -8.37 -1.48
N ALA A 266 9.65 -7.12 -1.96
CA ALA A 266 8.45 -6.35 -2.28
C ALA A 266 7.60 -7.04 -3.37
N ASP A 267 8.23 -7.73 -4.32
CA ASP A 267 7.55 -8.50 -5.37
C ASP A 267 7.09 -9.89 -4.91
N LEU A 268 7.75 -10.48 -3.91
CA LEU A 268 7.44 -11.78 -3.36
C LEU A 268 6.23 -11.73 -2.42
N ILE A 269 6.17 -10.75 -1.51
CA ILE A 269 5.12 -10.67 -0.48
C ILE A 269 3.68 -10.75 -1.06
N PRO A 270 3.35 -10.06 -2.17
CA PRO A 270 2.05 -10.20 -2.81
C PRO A 270 1.76 -11.59 -3.37
N LYS A 271 2.74 -12.48 -3.49
CA LYS A 271 2.56 -13.85 -3.98
C LYS A 271 2.41 -14.85 -2.83
N LEU A 272 2.72 -14.44 -1.60
CA LEU A 272 2.64 -15.29 -0.41
C LEU A 272 1.18 -15.56 0.02
N PRO A 273 0.89 -16.77 0.56
CA PRO A 273 -0.43 -17.15 1.06
C PRO A 273 -0.85 -16.32 2.29
N GLY A 274 -2.14 -16.37 2.67
CA GLY A 274 -2.63 -15.75 3.91
C GLY A 274 -3.05 -14.28 3.83
N LYS A 275 -3.30 -13.74 2.64
CA LYS A 275 -3.75 -12.35 2.44
C LYS A 275 -5.09 -12.02 3.11
N LYS A 276 -5.90 -13.05 3.37
CA LYS A 276 -7.23 -12.96 3.98
C LYS A 276 -7.20 -13.14 5.50
N LEU A 277 -6.05 -13.49 6.09
CA LEU A 277 -5.91 -13.61 7.53
C LEU A 277 -6.07 -12.25 8.21
N ALA A 278 -6.63 -12.25 9.41
CA ALA A 278 -6.72 -11.06 10.25
C ALA A 278 -5.32 -10.46 10.46
N ASN A 279 -5.19 -9.14 10.32
CA ASN A 279 -3.92 -8.40 10.35
C ASN A 279 -2.88 -8.80 9.28
N LYS A 280 -3.23 -9.71 8.36
CA LYS A 280 -2.42 -10.12 7.21
C LYS A 280 -0.95 -10.43 7.55
N PRO A 281 -0.65 -11.30 8.54
CA PRO A 281 0.69 -11.50 9.05
C PRO A 281 1.65 -12.02 7.97
N VAL A 282 2.89 -11.54 8.02
CA VAL A 282 4.09 -12.14 7.44
C VAL A 282 5.17 -12.12 8.51
N GLY A 283 5.88 -13.24 8.68
CA GLY A 283 6.98 -13.35 9.64
C GLY A 283 8.32 -13.05 9.01
N LEU A 284 9.22 -12.43 9.76
CA LEU A 284 10.64 -12.38 9.49
C LEU A 284 11.33 -13.34 10.46
N HIS A 285 11.96 -14.37 9.92
CA HIS A 285 12.64 -15.42 10.68
C HIS A 285 14.14 -15.32 10.47
N ILE A 286 14.87 -15.17 11.57
CA ILE A 286 16.33 -15.11 11.60
C ILE A 286 16.83 -16.31 12.40
N GLU A 287 17.53 -17.24 11.74
CA GLU A 287 18.12 -18.44 12.38
C GLU A 287 19.46 -18.75 11.72
N LYS A 288 20.52 -18.97 12.52
CA LYS A 288 21.87 -19.35 12.06
C LYS A 288 22.42 -18.47 10.94
N GLY A 289 22.14 -17.16 10.99
CA GLY A 289 22.55 -16.19 9.97
C GLY A 289 21.74 -16.22 8.67
N LEU A 290 20.73 -17.09 8.56
CA LEU A 290 19.80 -17.14 7.44
C LEU A 290 18.55 -16.35 7.75
N VAL A 291 17.96 -15.76 6.72
CA VAL A 291 16.73 -14.98 6.81
C VAL A 291 15.67 -15.63 5.94
N SER A 292 14.46 -15.80 6.48
CA SER A 292 13.30 -16.30 5.73
C SER A 292 12.08 -15.45 6.03
N LEU A 293 11.21 -15.29 5.04
CA LEU A 293 9.83 -14.86 5.29
C LEU A 293 8.98 -16.06 5.68
N LEU A 294 8.03 -15.84 6.58
CA LEU A 294 7.04 -16.85 6.97
C LEU A 294 5.66 -16.43 6.50
N ALA A 295 4.96 -17.34 5.82
CA ALA A 295 3.56 -17.16 5.47
C ALA A 295 2.78 -18.48 5.57
N ARG A 296 1.47 -18.39 5.80
CA ARG A 296 0.54 -19.53 5.88
C ARG A 296 -0.79 -19.15 5.26
N GLU A 297 -1.54 -20.12 4.76
CA GLU A 297 -2.83 -19.85 4.10
C GLU A 297 -3.96 -19.60 5.10
N SER A 298 -4.05 -20.43 6.14
CA SER A 298 -5.03 -20.33 7.22
C SER A 298 -4.34 -20.42 8.59
N ILE A 299 -5.10 -20.25 9.68
CA ILE A 299 -4.56 -20.32 11.05
C ILE A 299 -4.10 -21.74 11.40
N ASP A 300 -4.77 -22.76 10.86
CA ASP A 300 -4.51 -24.17 11.16
C ASP A 300 -3.35 -24.77 10.33
N GLU A 301 -2.96 -24.09 9.25
CA GLU A 301 -1.84 -24.50 8.39
C GLU A 301 -0.49 -24.08 8.99
N PRO A 302 0.57 -24.88 8.81
CA PRO A 302 1.90 -24.54 9.29
C PRO A 302 2.47 -23.35 8.52
N TRP A 303 3.37 -22.61 9.18
CA TRP A 303 4.17 -21.58 8.53
C TRP A 303 5.09 -22.20 7.49
N GLN A 304 5.02 -21.68 6.26
CA GLN A 304 5.93 -22.00 5.18
C GLN A 304 7.09 -21.00 5.17
N PHE A 305 8.29 -21.51 4.95
CA PHE A 305 9.52 -20.73 4.93
C PHE A 305 9.84 -20.34 3.48
N TYR A 306 10.10 -19.05 3.27
CA TYR A 306 10.54 -18.49 2.01
C TYR A 306 11.90 -17.82 2.24
N PRO A 307 13.03 -18.50 1.99
CA PRO A 307 14.35 -17.93 2.19
C PRO A 307 14.52 -16.62 1.42
N ILE A 308 15.13 -15.63 2.05
CA ILE A 308 15.47 -14.34 1.45
C ILE A 308 16.97 -14.08 1.66
N GLY A 309 17.65 -13.61 0.62
CA GLY A 309 19.09 -13.34 0.68
C GLY A 309 19.73 -13.21 -0.70
N PRO A 310 21.02 -12.85 -0.77
CA PRO A 310 21.96 -12.72 0.36
C PRO A 310 21.63 -11.55 1.31
N ALA A 311 21.85 -11.75 2.62
CA ALA A 311 21.69 -10.73 3.65
C ALA A 311 22.73 -10.92 4.76
N GLN A 312 23.22 -9.83 5.35
CA GLN A 312 24.07 -9.85 6.52
C GLN A 312 23.22 -9.75 7.77
N VAL A 313 23.43 -10.68 8.71
CA VAL A 313 22.70 -10.75 9.96
C VAL A 313 23.64 -10.49 11.12
N LYS A 314 23.24 -9.63 12.05
CA LYS A 314 23.88 -9.41 13.34
C LYS A 314 22.85 -9.59 14.46
N GLY A 315 23.30 -10.08 15.62
CA GLY A 315 22.44 -10.24 16.80
C GLY A 315 21.80 -11.62 16.93
N PRO A 316 20.94 -11.80 17.94
CA PRO A 316 20.30 -13.07 18.24
C PRO A 316 19.28 -13.50 17.18
N GLU A 317 19.03 -14.81 17.16
CA GLU A 317 17.94 -15.44 16.43
C GLU A 317 16.59 -14.97 16.99
N GLN A 318 15.63 -14.73 16.10
CA GLN A 318 14.30 -14.32 16.49
C GLN A 318 13.31 -14.41 15.34
N VAL A 319 12.04 -14.46 15.73
CA VAL A 319 10.91 -14.38 14.82
C VAL A 319 10.10 -13.16 15.19
N VAL A 320 9.77 -12.33 14.21
CA VAL A 320 8.83 -11.22 14.40
C VAL A 320 7.80 -11.24 13.30
N PHE A 321 6.54 -10.96 13.63
CA PHE A 321 5.46 -10.88 12.65
C PHE A 321 5.01 -9.44 12.49
N ALA A 322 4.71 -9.05 11.26
CA ALA A 322 4.18 -7.74 10.92
C ALA A 322 3.05 -7.88 9.90
N ASN A 323 2.28 -6.82 9.69
CA ASN A 323 1.34 -6.78 8.59
C ASN A 323 2.10 -6.75 7.27
N ARG A 324 1.77 -7.67 6.36
CA ARG A 324 2.46 -7.85 5.08
C ARG A 324 2.41 -6.63 4.17
N ASP A 325 1.34 -5.85 4.20
CA ASP A 325 1.20 -4.68 3.33
C ASP A 325 2.21 -3.60 3.75
N TYR A 326 2.46 -3.47 5.05
CA TYR A 326 3.45 -2.54 5.60
C TYR A 326 4.88 -3.02 5.35
N PHE A 327 5.13 -4.32 5.52
CA PHE A 327 6.43 -4.92 5.19
C PHE A 327 6.74 -4.72 3.70
N GLN A 328 5.80 -5.10 2.81
CA GLN A 328 5.94 -4.93 1.37
C GLN A 328 6.24 -3.47 1.00
N ARG A 329 5.52 -2.53 1.62
CA ARG A 329 5.72 -1.10 1.40
C ARG A 329 7.13 -0.65 1.81
N ALA A 330 7.58 -1.05 3.00
CA ALA A 330 8.93 -0.72 3.49
C ALA A 330 10.02 -1.26 2.55
N SER A 331 9.88 -2.50 2.09
CA SER A 331 10.78 -3.11 1.09
C SER A 331 10.69 -2.40 -0.27
N GLY A 332 9.48 -2.03 -0.71
CA GLY A 332 9.23 -1.30 -1.96
C GLY A 332 9.77 0.14 -1.96
N PHE A 333 9.91 0.75 -0.79
CA PHE A 333 10.65 2.01 -0.62
C PHE A 333 12.16 1.85 -0.75
N GLY A 334 12.64 0.60 -0.88
CA GLY A 334 14.03 0.23 -0.94
C GLY A 334 14.76 0.36 0.40
N LEU A 335 14.05 0.22 1.53
CA LEU A 335 14.70 0.21 2.85
C LEU A 335 15.46 -1.10 3.02
N THR A 336 16.78 -1.00 3.13
CA THR A 336 17.73 -2.12 3.03
C THR A 336 18.17 -2.70 4.38
N THR A 337 17.79 -2.05 5.48
CA THR A 337 18.17 -2.48 6.82
C THR A 337 16.92 -2.69 7.67
N ILE A 338 16.77 -3.87 8.26
CA ILE A 338 15.72 -4.18 9.23
C ILE A 338 16.36 -4.34 10.60
N SER A 339 15.95 -3.50 11.55
CA SER A 339 16.43 -3.49 12.94
C SER A 339 15.32 -3.87 13.90
N LEU A 340 15.66 -4.69 14.87
CA LEU A 340 14.71 -5.41 15.72
C LEU A 340 15.18 -5.40 17.18
N ILE A 341 14.23 -5.23 18.10
CA ILE A 341 14.49 -5.22 19.55
C ILE A 341 14.12 -6.58 20.16
N ASP A 342 12.87 -7.00 19.94
CA ASP A 342 12.30 -8.27 20.37
C ASP A 342 11.01 -8.56 19.55
N PRO A 343 10.39 -9.75 19.66
CA PRO A 343 9.20 -10.13 18.87
C PRO A 343 7.92 -9.28 19.09
N GLN A 344 7.83 -8.50 20.17
CA GLN A 344 6.67 -7.67 20.53
C GLN A 344 6.93 -6.17 20.36
N SER A 345 8.15 -5.78 20.03
CA SER A 345 8.55 -4.40 19.80
C SER A 345 8.44 -3.99 18.32
N PRO A 346 8.34 -2.68 18.01
CA PRO A 346 8.29 -2.19 16.64
C PRO A 346 9.51 -2.61 15.81
N LEU A 347 9.27 -2.95 14.55
CA LEU A 347 10.33 -3.19 13.57
C LEU A 347 10.71 -1.85 12.93
N GLN A 348 12.02 -1.62 12.77
CA GLN A 348 12.50 -0.46 12.02
C GLN A 348 13.12 -0.92 10.70
N PHE A 349 12.55 -0.46 9.59
CA PHE A 349 13.17 -0.50 8.27
C PHE A 349 13.90 0.82 8.04
N SER A 350 15.10 0.81 7.48
CA SER A 350 15.85 2.04 7.24
C SER A 350 16.79 1.96 6.05
N ARG A 351 17.13 3.13 5.49
CA ARG A 351 18.21 3.35 4.52
C ARG A 351 18.64 4.81 4.57
N LYS A 352 19.91 5.07 4.85
CA LYS A 352 20.45 6.43 5.04
C LYS A 352 19.63 7.18 6.10
N GLY A 353 18.86 8.19 5.71
CA GLY A 353 18.02 8.96 6.61
C GLY A 353 16.52 8.72 6.44
N ASP A 354 16.13 7.76 5.59
CA ASP A 354 14.78 7.24 5.55
C ASP A 354 14.62 6.12 6.58
N LEU A 355 13.51 6.14 7.29
CA LEU A 355 13.08 5.04 8.14
C LEU A 355 11.58 4.80 8.01
N MET A 356 11.19 3.56 8.31
CA MET A 356 9.81 3.17 8.48
C MET A 356 9.68 2.27 9.71
N ILE A 357 8.86 2.67 10.67
CA ILE A 357 8.48 1.86 11.82
C ILE A 357 7.22 1.07 11.45
N VAL A 358 7.21 -0.22 11.80
CA VAL A 358 6.05 -1.11 11.61
C VAL A 358 5.75 -1.79 12.93
N MET A 359 4.51 -1.62 13.42
CA MET A 359 4.07 -2.29 14.64
C MET A 359 3.94 -3.80 14.41
N PRO A 360 4.37 -4.64 15.37
CA PRO A 360 4.29 -6.07 15.23
C PRO A 360 2.83 -6.55 15.30
N VAL A 361 2.59 -7.71 14.72
CA VAL A 361 1.31 -8.41 14.76
C VAL A 361 1.48 -9.64 15.64
N ARG A 362 0.61 -9.79 16.63
CA ARG A 362 0.56 -11.02 17.42
C ARG A 362 -0.08 -12.12 16.60
N VAL A 363 0.61 -13.24 16.49
CA VAL A 363 0.07 -14.49 15.97
C VAL A 363 -0.03 -15.46 17.14
N GLY A 364 -1.21 -16.04 17.37
CA GLY A 364 -1.32 -17.20 18.25
C GLY A 364 -0.46 -18.31 17.65
N ASP A 365 0.39 -18.92 18.48
CA ASP A 365 1.29 -20.03 18.12
C ASP A 365 2.56 -19.67 17.33
N ALA A 366 3.22 -18.54 17.65
CA ALA A 366 4.58 -18.29 17.16
C ALA A 366 5.60 -19.36 17.63
N ASP A 367 5.36 -19.95 18.81
CA ASP A 367 6.24 -20.94 19.43
C ASP A 367 6.17 -22.34 18.77
N SER A 368 5.18 -22.60 17.91
CA SER A 368 5.01 -23.90 17.24
C SER A 368 5.53 -23.89 15.80
N LEU A 369 6.60 -23.14 15.50
CA LEU A 369 7.28 -23.22 14.20
C LEU A 369 7.88 -24.62 14.02
N LYS A 370 7.12 -25.51 13.38
CA LYS A 370 7.60 -26.84 12.98
C LYS A 370 8.66 -26.65 11.89
N ARG A 371 9.92 -26.85 12.28
CA ARG A 371 11.09 -26.78 11.41
C ARG A 371 10.91 -27.66 10.15
N PRO A 372 11.17 -27.15 8.93
CA PRO A 372 11.36 -28.01 7.78
C PRO A 372 12.56 -28.92 8.05
N ARG A 373 12.44 -30.24 7.80
CA ARG A 373 13.52 -31.21 8.06
C ARG A 373 14.76 -31.02 7.17
N LYS A 374 14.70 -30.14 6.16
CA LYS A 374 15.81 -29.82 5.25
C LYS A 374 15.55 -28.46 4.59
N LEU A 375 16.47 -27.52 4.76
CA LEU A 375 16.61 -26.36 3.87
C LEU A 375 17.49 -26.82 2.71
N GLU A 376 16.89 -27.22 1.58
CA GLU A 376 17.64 -27.40 0.34
C GLU A 376 17.60 -26.09 -0.45
N PRO A 377 18.76 -25.50 -0.82
CA PRO A 377 18.80 -24.29 -1.61
C PRO A 377 18.28 -24.57 -3.02
N ILE A 378 17.26 -23.83 -3.45
CA ILE A 378 16.85 -23.78 -4.84
C ILE A 378 17.81 -22.79 -5.53
N VAL A 379 18.92 -23.31 -6.07
CA VAL A 379 19.57 -22.95 -7.36
C VAL A 379 21.03 -23.43 -7.32
N SER A 380 21.27 -24.56 -7.99
CA SER A 380 22.44 -24.78 -8.84
C SER A 380 21.94 -25.41 -10.13
N ARG A 381 21.33 -24.60 -11.01
CA ARG A 381 21.13 -25.00 -12.40
C ARG A 381 22.38 -24.59 -13.16
N GLU A 382 23.40 -25.44 -13.10
CA GLU A 382 24.38 -25.46 -14.18
C GLU A 382 23.73 -26.10 -15.41
N ALA A 383 24.02 -25.47 -16.55
CA ALA A 383 23.45 -25.79 -17.84
C ALA A 383 23.84 -27.20 -18.31
N GLY A 384 22.84 -28.01 -18.66
CA GLY A 384 23.01 -29.28 -19.35
C GLY A 384 21.95 -29.41 -20.45
N VAL A 385 22.39 -29.29 -21.70
CA VAL A 385 21.62 -29.37 -22.95
C VAL A 385 20.91 -30.73 -23.08
N PRO A 386 19.67 -30.82 -23.61
CA PRO A 386 18.90 -32.05 -23.66
C PRO A 386 19.27 -32.93 -24.87
N LYS A 387 19.31 -34.25 -24.68
CA LYS A 387 19.15 -35.23 -25.77
C LYS A 387 18.01 -36.19 -25.47
N GLN A 388 16.96 -36.08 -26.28
CA GLN A 388 15.95 -37.13 -26.47
C GLN A 388 16.59 -38.33 -27.20
N VAL A 389 16.21 -39.56 -26.82
CA VAL A 389 15.93 -40.64 -27.80
C VAL A 389 14.84 -41.55 -27.23
N VAL A 390 13.82 -41.77 -28.07
CA VAL A 390 12.66 -42.66 -27.90
C VAL A 390 13.02 -44.09 -28.31
N SER A 391 12.54 -45.12 -27.60
CA SER A 391 11.93 -46.33 -28.22
C SER A 391 11.49 -47.40 -27.20
N ARG A 392 10.24 -47.87 -27.37
CA ARG A 392 9.70 -49.21 -27.02
C ARG A 392 9.94 -50.13 -28.26
N PRO A 393 9.73 -51.47 -28.27
CA PRO A 393 9.11 -52.36 -27.27
C PRO A 393 9.74 -53.77 -27.07
N THR A 394 9.17 -54.50 -26.09
CA THR A 394 9.32 -55.92 -25.68
C THR A 394 9.35 -56.98 -26.80
N PRO A 395 9.96 -58.17 -26.59
CA PRO A 395 9.22 -59.32 -26.02
C PRO A 395 10.00 -60.33 -25.14
N SER A 396 9.21 -61.11 -24.41
CA SER A 396 9.48 -62.21 -23.48
C SER A 396 10.08 -63.50 -24.07
N LYS A 397 10.86 -64.27 -23.27
CA LYS A 397 10.76 -65.74 -23.18
C LYS A 397 11.48 -66.36 -21.96
N LYS A 398 11.07 -67.60 -21.68
CA LYS A 398 11.09 -68.41 -20.45
C LYS A 398 12.40 -69.18 -20.16
N GLN A 399 12.50 -69.60 -18.88
CA GLN A 399 13.00 -70.88 -18.32
C GLN A 399 14.51 -71.12 -18.08
N GLY A 400 14.81 -71.56 -16.84
CA GLY A 400 16.06 -72.23 -16.41
C GLY A 400 16.16 -72.31 -14.88
N ALA A 401 16.57 -73.46 -14.33
CA ALA A 401 16.23 -73.93 -12.98
C ALA A 401 17.31 -73.75 -11.86
N LYS A 402 16.83 -73.87 -10.61
CA LYS A 402 17.39 -73.99 -9.22
C LYS A 402 18.68 -74.84 -8.99
N PRO A 403 19.24 -75.01 -7.74
CA PRO A 403 19.13 -74.26 -6.44
C PRO A 403 20.42 -74.20 -5.54
N SER A 404 20.43 -73.35 -4.49
CA SER A 404 20.98 -73.64 -3.13
C SER A 404 20.54 -72.51 -2.14
N SER A 405 19.59 -72.74 -1.22
CA SER A 405 19.65 -73.24 0.17
C SER A 405 20.07 -72.22 1.26
N LYS A 406 19.09 -71.70 2.03
CA LYS A 406 18.92 -71.78 3.52
C LYS A 406 17.80 -70.83 4.04
N ALA A 407 17.14 -71.25 5.12
CA ALA A 407 15.81 -70.90 5.63
C ALA A 407 15.77 -69.76 6.71
N PRO A 408 14.70 -69.56 7.52
CA PRO A 408 13.38 -68.97 7.20
C PRO A 408 12.98 -67.79 8.12
N ALA A 409 11.99 -66.97 7.73
CA ALA A 409 11.25 -66.09 8.66
C ALA A 409 9.76 -65.97 8.27
N SER A 410 8.93 -65.89 9.30
CA SER A 410 7.47 -66.14 9.39
C SER A 410 6.57 -65.27 8.51
N LYS A 411 5.50 -65.89 7.97
CA LYS A 411 4.37 -65.20 7.34
C LYS A 411 3.35 -64.83 8.43
N SER A 412 2.98 -63.55 8.51
CA SER A 412 1.81 -63.08 9.27
C SER A 412 0.52 -63.36 8.48
N ASP A 413 -0.54 -63.73 9.19
CA ASP A 413 -1.83 -64.12 8.63
C ASP A 413 -2.56 -62.87 8.06
N PRO A 414 -3.07 -62.88 6.81
CA PRO A 414 -3.76 -61.75 6.19
C PRO A 414 -4.93 -61.16 6.99
N MET A 415 -5.52 -61.94 7.92
CA MET A 415 -6.62 -61.48 8.77
C MET A 415 -6.19 -60.51 9.87
N ASP A 416 -4.96 -60.64 10.40
CA ASP A 416 -4.44 -59.74 11.44
C ASP A 416 -4.21 -58.32 10.89
N GLU A 417 -3.82 -58.21 9.63
CA GLU A 417 -3.61 -56.91 8.97
C GLU A 417 -4.94 -56.18 8.69
N VAL A 418 -6.02 -56.94 8.47
CA VAL A 418 -7.37 -56.39 8.29
C VAL A 418 -7.96 -55.94 9.62
N GLU A 419 -7.80 -56.72 10.70
CA GLU A 419 -8.23 -56.31 12.05
C GLU A 419 -7.49 -55.06 12.53
N ALA A 420 -6.18 -54.94 12.26
CA ALA A 420 -5.40 -53.76 12.60
C ALA A 420 -5.92 -52.49 11.88
N ARG A 421 -6.27 -52.60 10.59
CA ARG A 421 -6.83 -51.48 9.81
C ARG A 421 -8.23 -51.09 10.27
N ILE A 422 -9.06 -52.05 10.68
CA ILE A 422 -10.39 -51.77 11.24
C ILE A 422 -10.26 -51.10 12.62
N ALA A 423 -9.33 -51.53 13.46
CA ALA A 423 -9.06 -50.92 14.75
C ALA A 423 -8.56 -49.47 14.59
N GLU A 424 -7.66 -49.22 13.64
CA GLU A 424 -7.17 -47.88 13.32
C GLU A 424 -8.31 -46.96 12.83
N ALA A 425 -9.15 -47.44 11.92
CA ALA A 425 -10.32 -46.69 11.42
C ALA A 425 -11.33 -46.36 12.53
N ASN A 426 -11.60 -47.30 13.44
CA ASN A 426 -12.48 -47.07 14.59
C ASN A 426 -11.91 -46.05 15.58
N SER A 427 -10.59 -46.04 15.80
CA SER A 427 -9.92 -45.05 16.64
C SER A 427 -9.96 -43.63 16.04
N ALA A 428 -9.84 -43.53 14.71
CA ALA A 428 -9.95 -42.28 13.98
C ALA A 428 -11.39 -41.72 14.06
N LEU A 429 -12.40 -42.58 13.91
CA LEU A 429 -13.82 -42.20 14.08
C LEU A 429 -14.14 -41.74 15.50
N ALA A 430 -13.62 -42.43 16.53
CA ALA A 430 -13.79 -42.00 17.92
C ALA A 430 -13.16 -40.62 18.19
N THR A 431 -11.99 -40.36 17.59
CA THR A 431 -11.30 -39.07 17.70
C THR A 431 -12.06 -37.95 16.97
N ALA A 432 -12.60 -38.23 15.79
CA ALA A 432 -13.47 -37.30 15.06
C ALA A 432 -14.75 -36.98 15.85
N GLY A 433 -15.37 -37.98 16.49
CA GLY A 433 -16.54 -37.79 17.36
C GLY A 433 -16.25 -36.89 18.56
N LYS A 434 -15.09 -37.05 19.22
CA LYS A 434 -14.66 -36.15 20.32
C LYS A 434 -14.43 -34.71 19.83
N LYS A 435 -13.81 -34.52 18.67
CA LYS A 435 -13.61 -33.19 18.07
C LYS A 435 -14.94 -32.52 17.71
N LEU A 436 -15.90 -33.27 17.16
CA LEU A 436 -17.23 -32.76 16.85
C LEU A 436 -18.00 -32.34 18.12
N LYS A 437 -17.90 -33.12 19.20
CA LYS A 437 -18.53 -32.79 20.49
C LYS A 437 -17.93 -31.53 21.12
N SER A 438 -16.60 -31.36 21.03
CA SER A 438 -15.91 -30.14 21.45
C SER A 438 -16.34 -28.93 20.61
N ALA A 439 -16.37 -29.05 19.28
CA ALA A 439 -16.81 -27.98 18.39
C ALA A 439 -18.27 -27.57 18.65
N LYS A 440 -19.16 -28.53 18.95
CA LYS A 440 -20.56 -28.24 19.33
C LYS A 440 -20.64 -27.50 20.66
N GLY A 441 -19.76 -27.82 21.62
CA GLY A 441 -19.61 -27.08 22.88
C GLY A 441 -19.18 -25.64 22.65
N SER A 442 -18.12 -25.42 21.86
CA SER A 442 -17.65 -24.07 21.52
C SER A 442 -18.70 -23.25 20.76
N LEU A 443 -19.50 -23.88 19.90
CA LEU A 443 -20.61 -23.22 19.20
C LEU A 443 -21.74 -22.81 20.15
N SER A 444 -22.06 -23.64 21.16
CA SER A 444 -23.03 -23.27 22.19
C SER A 444 -22.53 -22.10 23.04
N SER A 445 -21.26 -22.10 23.46
CA SER A 445 -20.68 -21.00 24.24
C SER A 445 -20.66 -19.69 23.44
N ALA A 446 -20.30 -19.76 22.15
CA ALA A 446 -20.32 -18.58 21.28
C ALA A 446 -21.74 -18.02 21.04
N ARG A 447 -22.78 -18.87 21.06
CA ARG A 447 -24.18 -18.41 21.00
C ARG A 447 -24.63 -17.72 22.27
N VAL A 448 -24.22 -18.22 23.44
CA VAL A 448 -24.51 -17.59 24.74
C VAL A 448 -23.83 -16.23 24.82
N GLN A 449 -22.54 -16.14 24.51
CA GLN A 449 -21.80 -14.87 24.51
C GLN A 449 -22.43 -13.84 23.59
N ARG A 450 -22.84 -14.25 22.37
CA ARG A 450 -23.51 -13.34 21.43
C ARG A 450 -24.87 -12.85 21.91
N SER A 451 -25.58 -13.66 22.71
CA SER A 451 -26.84 -13.25 23.33
C SER A 451 -26.61 -12.23 24.45
N GLU A 452 -25.57 -12.45 25.26
CA GLU A 452 -25.16 -11.52 26.33
C GLU A 452 -24.70 -10.18 25.75
N ASP A 453 -23.83 -10.20 24.73
CA ASP A 453 -23.37 -8.99 24.03
C ASP A 453 -24.55 -8.21 23.41
N GLN A 454 -25.60 -8.90 22.94
CA GLN A 454 -26.80 -8.27 22.40
C GLN A 454 -27.67 -7.60 23.48
N GLU A 455 -27.77 -8.20 24.67
CA GLU A 455 -28.45 -7.59 25.81
C GLU A 455 -27.68 -6.38 26.34
N GLU A 456 -26.35 -6.45 26.41
CA GLU A 456 -25.50 -5.30 26.76
C GLU A 456 -25.66 -4.14 25.76
N LEU A 457 -25.69 -4.44 24.46
CA LEU A 457 -25.94 -3.45 23.41
C LEU A 457 -27.33 -2.80 23.51
N LYS A 458 -28.36 -3.55 23.94
CA LYS A 458 -29.69 -2.99 24.23
C LYS A 458 -29.64 -2.08 25.46
N GLY A 459 -28.91 -2.48 26.51
CA GLY A 459 -28.64 -1.67 27.69
C GLY A 459 -27.96 -0.34 27.35
N PHE A 460 -26.89 -0.38 26.56
CA PHE A 460 -26.19 0.82 26.06
C PHE A 460 -27.10 1.73 25.25
N ARG A 461 -27.95 1.18 24.37
CA ARG A 461 -28.92 1.96 23.59
C ARG A 461 -30.04 2.57 24.43
N SER A 462 -30.38 1.95 25.57
CA SER A 462 -31.32 2.50 26.55
C SER A 462 -30.69 3.69 27.28
N LEU A 463 -29.46 3.52 27.79
CA LEU A 463 -28.66 4.58 28.41
C LEU A 463 -28.46 5.78 27.47
N PHE A 464 -28.13 5.53 26.21
CA PHE A 464 -27.95 6.59 25.22
C PHE A 464 -29.25 7.36 24.95
N ARG A 465 -30.41 6.69 24.97
CA ARG A 465 -31.72 7.36 24.86
C ARG A 465 -32.06 8.19 26.10
N SER A 466 -31.71 7.72 27.29
CA SER A 466 -31.90 8.47 28.54
C SER A 466 -31.00 9.71 28.61
N ILE A 467 -29.73 9.58 28.20
CA ILE A 467 -28.78 10.71 28.10
C ILE A 467 -29.27 11.72 27.06
N LYS A 468 -29.77 11.26 25.90
CA LYS A 468 -30.31 12.15 24.87
C LYS A 468 -31.56 12.90 25.36
N LYS A 469 -32.44 12.25 26.15
CA LYS A 469 -33.60 12.92 26.77
C LYS A 469 -33.21 13.97 27.81
N LEU A 470 -32.15 13.72 28.59
CA LEU A 470 -31.60 14.70 29.53
C LEU A 470 -30.96 15.90 28.82
N ALA A 471 -30.31 15.67 27.68
CA ALA A 471 -29.69 16.73 26.88
C ALA A 471 -30.70 17.60 26.10
N THR A 472 -31.93 17.11 25.87
CA THR A 472 -33.00 17.86 25.20
C THR A 472 -34.07 18.40 26.15
N GLY A 473 -33.88 18.24 27.47
CA GLY A 473 -34.83 18.64 28.51
C GLY A 473 -34.22 19.63 29.51
N SER A 474 -33.87 20.82 29.03
CA SER A 474 -33.69 22.04 29.85
C SER A 474 -33.74 23.26 28.92
N ASN A 475 -34.94 23.50 28.41
CA ASN A 475 -35.61 24.81 28.29
C ASN A 475 -36.99 24.58 27.67
#